data_AF-A0A2M8EKH3-F1
#
_entry.id   AF-A0A2M8EKH3-F1
#
_cell.length_a   1.000
_cell.length_b   1.000
_cell.length_c   1.000
_cell.angle_alpha   90.00
_cell.angle_beta   90.00
_cell.angle_gamma   90.00
#
_symmetry.space_group_name_H-M   'P 1'
#
loop_
_entity.id
_entity.type
_entity.pdbx_description
1 polymer ?
#
loop_
_entity_poly.entity_id
_entity_poly.type
_entity_poly.pdbx_seq_one_letter_code
_entity_poly.pdbx_strand_id
1 'polypeptide(L)'
;MKKILLSLAAMACLAAASQTLPAPEIAARSYLLLDVTANQVLAGKDMDAPVEPASLTKLMTAYLVFDALRSKKIDLKQTFPVSERAWKMPGSRMFIDPKMQVPVEDLIKGMVVQSGNDATVALAEGVGGSVERFVQLMNDQAKVLGMKATGYKNPEGLTEAGHTTTARDLSVLAMRLMQDFPDYVSYYAIKKYRYAGTPAANDSNRNLLLFRDPTVDGLKTGHTEAAGYCLIATAKREVPGLGKAGVPVGSPDALGSRRLLSIVLGTASENARANESQKLLNWGYTAFETVKLFDANQAVLTPKVWKGKEAVVMLGQPQSIVVAVPTGTGNKLTTEVVRTEPLVAPFVKGQALGTLKISSAGQVVAEVPLLALQGVEQAGVLGRAWDALRLWIK
;
A
#
# COMPACT_ATOMS: atom_id res chain seq x y z
N MET A 1 13.17 -36.79 -67.97
CA MET A 1 12.14 -36.45 -66.95
C MET A 1 12.62 -36.93 -65.58
N LYS A 2 13.22 -36.06 -64.76
CA LYS A 2 13.49 -36.30 -63.33
C LYS A 2 13.08 -35.05 -62.58
N LYS A 3 11.96 -35.10 -61.86
CA LYS A 3 11.46 -34.00 -61.03
C LYS A 3 12.12 -34.12 -59.65
N ILE A 4 12.92 -33.13 -59.30
CA ILE A 4 13.46 -32.92 -57.96
C ILE A 4 12.39 -32.16 -57.17
N LEU A 5 11.86 -32.76 -56.10
CA LEU A 5 11.05 -32.07 -55.10
C LEU A 5 11.96 -31.70 -53.92
N LEU A 6 12.26 -30.41 -53.78
CA LEU A 6 12.81 -29.84 -52.54
C LEU A 6 11.65 -29.69 -51.54
N SER A 7 11.70 -30.42 -50.44
CA SER A 7 10.85 -30.18 -49.28
C SER A 7 11.51 -29.11 -48.41
N LEU A 8 11.00 -27.88 -48.44
CA LEU A 8 11.33 -26.84 -47.47
C LEU A 8 10.62 -27.17 -46.14
N ALA A 9 11.36 -27.66 -45.16
CA ALA A 9 10.87 -27.73 -43.78
C ALA A 9 10.92 -26.31 -43.18
N ALA A 10 9.79 -25.61 -43.18
CA ALA A 10 9.62 -24.37 -42.44
C ALA A 10 9.63 -24.69 -40.94
N MET A 11 10.78 -24.48 -40.30
CA MET A 11 10.93 -24.57 -38.86
C MET A 11 10.25 -23.35 -38.24
N ALA A 12 8.96 -23.48 -37.93
CA ALA A 12 8.21 -22.47 -37.20
C ALA A 12 8.80 -22.35 -35.78
N CYS A 13 9.62 -21.33 -35.57
CA CYS A 13 9.97 -20.88 -34.23
C CYS A 13 8.69 -20.35 -33.57
N LEU A 14 7.99 -21.22 -32.84
CA LEU A 14 7.04 -20.79 -31.82
C LEU A 14 7.83 -20.04 -30.76
N ALA A 15 7.92 -18.72 -30.91
CA ALA A 15 8.26 -17.85 -29.80
C ALA A 15 7.20 -18.14 -28.73
N ALA A 16 7.59 -18.82 -27.65
CA ALA A 16 6.77 -18.97 -26.47
C ALA A 16 6.57 -17.58 -25.88
N ALA A 17 5.53 -16.88 -26.36
CA ALA A 17 5.00 -15.70 -25.72
C ALA A 17 4.65 -16.14 -24.30
N SER A 18 5.36 -15.60 -23.32
CA SER A 18 5.04 -15.83 -21.91
C SER A 18 3.63 -15.31 -21.71
N GLN A 19 2.68 -16.23 -21.55
CA GLN A 19 1.29 -15.88 -21.32
C GLN A 19 1.18 -15.44 -19.87
N THR A 20 1.06 -14.12 -19.67
CA THR A 20 0.60 -13.58 -18.39
C THR A 20 -0.75 -14.21 -18.09
N LEU A 21 -0.90 -14.89 -16.94
CA LEU A 21 -2.21 -15.39 -16.53
C LEU A 21 -3.18 -14.20 -16.53
N PRO A 22 -4.28 -14.24 -17.30
CA PRO A 22 -5.19 -13.11 -17.37
C PRO A 22 -5.75 -12.82 -15.98
N ALA A 23 -6.01 -11.55 -15.70
CA ALA A 23 -6.67 -11.17 -14.46
C ALA A 23 -8.04 -11.87 -14.39
N PRO A 24 -8.42 -12.42 -13.23
CA PRO A 24 -9.71 -13.06 -13.08
C PRO A 24 -10.82 -12.04 -13.27
N GLU A 25 -11.95 -12.47 -13.81
CA GLU A 25 -13.17 -11.67 -13.75
C GLU A 25 -13.58 -11.47 -12.29
N ILE A 26 -13.80 -10.22 -11.90
CA ILE A 26 -14.21 -9.83 -10.55
C ILE A 26 -15.60 -9.21 -10.59
N ALA A 27 -16.52 -9.79 -9.82
CA ALA A 27 -17.91 -9.34 -9.73
C ALA A 27 -18.05 -8.08 -8.83
N ALA A 28 -17.46 -6.97 -9.26
CA ALA A 28 -17.45 -5.69 -8.56
C ALA A 28 -17.57 -4.52 -9.54
N ARG A 29 -18.03 -3.36 -9.04
CA ARG A 29 -18.05 -2.11 -9.84
C ARG A 29 -16.63 -1.66 -10.17
N SER A 30 -15.75 -1.64 -9.16
CA SER A 30 -14.33 -1.27 -9.30
C SER A 30 -13.46 -2.17 -8.41
N TYR A 31 -12.22 -2.41 -8.83
CA TYR A 31 -11.22 -3.07 -7.99
C TYR A 31 -9.79 -2.64 -8.30
N LEU A 32 -8.90 -2.87 -7.34
CA LEU A 32 -7.46 -2.70 -7.46
C LEU A 32 -6.76 -3.83 -6.69
N LEU A 33 -5.73 -4.42 -7.28
CA LEU A 33 -4.78 -5.31 -6.61
C LEU A 33 -3.38 -4.71 -6.69
N LEU A 34 -2.79 -4.44 -5.53
CA LEU A 34 -1.48 -3.85 -5.38
C LEU A 34 -0.54 -4.85 -4.69
N ASP A 35 0.66 -5.02 -5.26
CA ASP A 35 1.79 -5.58 -4.54
C ASP A 35 2.43 -4.48 -3.69
N VAL A 36 2.26 -4.58 -2.37
CA VAL A 36 2.79 -3.59 -1.41
C VAL A 36 4.31 -3.73 -1.29
N THR A 37 4.83 -4.95 -1.45
CA THR A 37 6.27 -5.23 -1.36
C THR A 37 7.01 -4.69 -2.57
N ALA A 38 6.45 -4.83 -3.77
CA ALA A 38 7.03 -4.31 -5.01
C ALA A 38 6.56 -2.90 -5.39
N ASN A 39 5.57 -2.36 -4.66
CA ASN A 39 4.89 -1.09 -4.98
C ASN A 39 4.36 -1.04 -6.43
N GLN A 40 3.70 -2.11 -6.88
CA GLN A 40 3.20 -2.26 -8.25
C GLN A 40 1.73 -2.66 -8.28
N VAL A 41 0.92 -1.97 -9.09
CA VAL A 41 -0.45 -2.40 -9.37
C VAL A 41 -0.39 -3.60 -10.31
N LEU A 42 -0.95 -4.73 -9.86
CA LEU A 42 -0.93 -5.99 -10.61
C LEU A 42 -2.18 -6.16 -11.48
N ALA A 43 -3.32 -5.64 -11.01
CA ALA A 43 -4.59 -5.63 -11.75
C ALA A 43 -5.49 -4.52 -11.23
N GLY A 44 -6.42 -4.06 -12.08
CA GLY A 44 -7.46 -3.14 -11.66
C GLY A 44 -8.53 -2.95 -12.72
N LYS A 45 -9.69 -2.47 -12.29
CA LYS A 45 -10.83 -2.07 -13.12
C LYS A 45 -11.42 -0.81 -12.51
N ASP A 46 -11.62 0.22 -13.33
CA ASP A 46 -12.25 1.49 -12.96
C ASP A 46 -11.65 2.13 -11.69
N MET A 47 -10.32 2.01 -11.52
CA MET A 47 -9.61 2.35 -10.28
C MET A 47 -9.76 3.82 -9.86
N ASP A 48 -10.05 4.70 -10.82
CA ASP A 48 -10.18 6.14 -10.68
C ASP A 48 -11.66 6.60 -10.73
N ALA A 49 -12.61 5.67 -10.87
CA ALA A 49 -14.02 6.00 -10.85
C ALA A 49 -14.48 6.41 -9.44
N PRO A 50 -15.25 7.50 -9.31
CA PRO A 50 -15.77 7.94 -8.01
C PRO A 50 -16.80 6.94 -7.48
N VAL A 51 -16.66 6.59 -6.21
CA VAL A 51 -17.60 5.73 -5.48
C VAL A 51 -17.86 6.27 -4.09
N GLU A 52 -19.02 5.91 -3.51
CA GLU A 52 -19.27 6.12 -2.09
C GLU A 52 -18.39 5.17 -1.24
N PRO A 53 -17.62 5.68 -0.27
CA PRO A 53 -16.70 4.85 0.52
C PRO A 53 -17.40 3.95 1.54
N ALA A 54 -18.62 4.29 1.96
CA ALA A 54 -19.25 3.71 3.15
C ALA A 54 -18.27 3.68 4.35
N SER A 55 -18.31 2.65 5.20
CA SER A 55 -17.40 2.52 6.35
C SER A 55 -15.91 2.37 6.01
N LEU A 56 -15.50 2.34 4.72
CA LEU A 56 -14.08 2.48 4.37
C LEU A 56 -13.54 3.86 4.79
N THR A 57 -14.40 4.86 4.92
CA THR A 57 -14.08 6.19 5.49
C THR A 57 -13.38 6.12 6.84
N LYS A 58 -13.70 5.11 7.65
CA LYS A 58 -13.09 4.92 8.98
C LYS A 58 -11.58 4.66 8.92
N LEU A 59 -11.02 4.32 7.76
CA LEU A 59 -9.56 4.28 7.58
C LEU A 59 -8.92 5.66 7.74
N MET A 60 -9.56 6.73 7.25
CA MET A 60 -9.06 8.09 7.44
C MET A 60 -9.27 8.56 8.88
N THR A 61 -10.40 8.18 9.50
CA THR A 61 -10.61 8.43 10.93
C THR A 61 -9.53 7.76 11.77
N ALA A 62 -9.22 6.50 11.50
CA ALA A 62 -8.11 5.78 12.15
C ALA A 62 -6.76 6.46 11.89
N TYR A 63 -6.48 6.91 10.65
CA TYR A 63 -5.25 7.61 10.32
C TYR A 63 -5.02 8.85 11.20
N LEU A 64 -6.04 9.68 11.38
CA LEU A 64 -5.95 10.87 12.23
C LEU A 64 -5.85 10.54 13.72
N VAL A 65 -6.58 9.52 14.18
CA VAL A 65 -6.49 9.04 15.58
C VAL A 65 -5.07 8.51 15.86
N PHE A 66 -4.52 7.72 14.95
CA PHE A 66 -3.17 7.17 15.08
C PHE A 66 -2.09 8.27 15.01
N ASP A 67 -2.29 9.31 14.19
CA ASP A 67 -1.39 10.48 14.19
C ASP A 67 -1.45 11.23 15.52
N ALA A 68 -2.63 11.40 16.10
CA ALA A 68 -2.82 12.04 17.39
C ALA A 68 -2.17 11.23 18.53
N LEU A 69 -2.23 9.88 18.48
CA LEU A 69 -1.52 9.00 19.41
C LEU A 69 0.01 9.09 19.23
N ARG A 70 0.51 8.99 17.99
CA ARG A 70 1.94 9.09 17.67
C ARG A 70 2.55 10.42 18.12
N SER A 71 1.80 11.51 17.95
CA SER A 71 2.19 12.85 18.39
C SER A 71 1.89 13.12 19.87
N LYS A 72 1.42 12.13 20.62
CA LYS A 72 1.11 12.19 22.07
C LYS A 72 0.09 13.28 22.43
N LYS A 73 -0.78 13.66 21.49
CA LYS A 73 -1.94 14.54 21.76
C LYS A 73 -3.03 13.80 22.53
N ILE A 74 -3.07 12.48 22.39
CA ILE A 74 -3.97 11.57 23.06
C ILE A 74 -3.20 10.33 23.52
N ASP A 75 -3.71 9.64 24.54
CA ASP A 75 -3.16 8.36 25.03
C ASP A 75 -4.18 7.22 24.88
N LEU A 76 -3.72 5.97 24.71
CA LEU A 76 -4.59 4.80 24.56
C LEU A 76 -5.49 4.56 25.78
N LYS A 77 -5.00 4.87 26.99
CA LYS A 77 -5.70 4.63 28.27
C LYS A 77 -6.61 5.78 28.68
N GLN A 78 -6.45 6.96 28.08
CA GLN A 78 -7.34 8.06 28.37
C GLN A 78 -8.77 7.69 27.93
N THR A 79 -9.76 8.16 28.66
CA THR A 79 -11.16 7.92 28.32
C THR A 79 -11.76 9.12 27.60
N PHE A 80 -12.65 8.84 26.65
CA PHE A 80 -13.52 9.86 26.05
C PHE A 80 -14.97 9.69 26.51
N PRO A 81 -15.68 10.81 26.76
CA PRO A 81 -17.11 10.78 27.01
C PRO A 81 -17.85 10.43 25.72
N VAL A 82 -18.99 9.76 25.87
CA VAL A 82 -19.89 9.45 24.76
C VAL A 82 -20.92 10.56 24.65
N SER A 83 -20.91 11.31 23.54
CA SER A 83 -21.92 12.35 23.30
C SER A 83 -23.28 11.75 22.93
N GLU A 84 -24.34 12.56 23.06
CA GLU A 84 -25.67 12.17 22.57
C GLU A 84 -25.65 11.92 21.04
N ARG A 85 -24.84 12.68 20.29
CA ARG A 85 -24.64 12.46 18.86
C ARG A 85 -24.03 11.09 18.58
N ALA A 86 -22.93 10.74 19.25
CA ALA A 86 -22.31 9.42 19.15
C ALA A 86 -23.33 8.32 19.50
N TRP A 87 -24.04 8.46 20.62
CA TRP A 87 -25.04 7.50 21.06
C TRP A 87 -26.27 7.39 20.14
N LYS A 88 -26.58 8.38 19.32
CA LYS A 88 -27.71 8.32 18.38
C LYS A 88 -27.31 7.88 16.97
N MET A 89 -26.03 7.57 16.72
CA MET A 89 -25.61 7.14 15.40
C MET A 89 -26.37 5.89 14.92
N PRO A 90 -26.89 5.87 13.68
CA PRO A 90 -27.52 4.69 13.09
C PRO A 90 -26.45 3.72 12.55
N GLY A 91 -26.89 2.56 12.06
CA GLY A 91 -26.02 1.58 11.41
C GLY A 91 -25.22 0.72 12.39
N SER A 92 -23.99 0.34 12.00
CA SER A 92 -23.13 -0.48 12.85
C SER A 92 -22.67 0.31 14.07
N ARG A 93 -22.71 -0.32 15.25
CA ARG A 93 -22.43 0.33 16.54
C ARG A 93 -21.62 -0.58 17.45
N MET A 94 -20.88 0.04 18.37
CA MET A 94 -20.27 -0.59 19.55
C MET A 94 -21.28 -0.72 20.69
N PHE A 95 -22.36 0.09 20.67
CA PHE A 95 -23.42 0.21 21.68
C PHE A 95 -22.94 0.83 23.00
N ILE A 96 -22.08 1.84 22.89
CA ILE A 96 -21.67 2.68 24.03
C ILE A 96 -22.73 3.74 24.32
N ASP A 97 -22.90 4.13 25.58
CA ASP A 97 -23.92 5.11 26.02
C ASP A 97 -23.31 6.31 26.77
N PRO A 98 -24.05 7.44 26.92
CA PRO A 98 -23.53 8.68 27.50
C PRO A 98 -23.06 8.62 28.96
N LYS A 99 -23.38 7.56 29.70
CA LYS A 99 -22.90 7.35 31.08
C LYS A 99 -21.54 6.67 31.11
N MET A 100 -21.09 6.12 29.98
CA MET A 100 -19.82 5.43 29.87
C MET A 100 -18.67 6.40 29.62
N GLN A 101 -17.53 6.08 30.22
CA GLN A 101 -16.23 6.66 29.87
C GLN A 101 -15.40 5.56 29.22
N VAL A 102 -15.17 5.67 27.92
CA VAL A 102 -14.61 4.57 27.13
C VAL A 102 -13.16 4.89 26.79
N PRO A 103 -12.19 4.00 27.11
CA PRO A 103 -10.80 4.19 26.73
C PRO A 103 -10.64 4.35 25.21
N VAL A 104 -9.68 5.18 24.78
CA VAL A 104 -9.38 5.38 23.35
C VAL A 104 -9.08 4.05 22.66
N GLU A 105 -8.34 3.16 23.30
CA GLU A 105 -8.05 1.83 22.75
C GLU A 105 -9.33 1.02 22.47
N ASP A 106 -10.30 1.06 23.39
CA ASP A 106 -11.57 0.35 23.24
C ASP A 106 -12.45 0.96 22.15
N LEU A 107 -12.42 2.29 21.99
CA LEU A 107 -13.07 2.97 20.88
C LEU A 107 -12.43 2.61 19.52
N ILE A 108 -11.09 2.50 19.46
CA ILE A 108 -10.38 2.04 18.25
C ILE A 108 -10.81 0.61 17.91
N LYS A 109 -10.82 -0.30 18.89
CA LYS A 109 -11.27 -1.68 18.69
C LYS A 109 -12.74 -1.73 18.25
N GLY A 110 -13.61 -0.91 18.85
CA GLY A 110 -15.01 -0.73 18.45
C GLY A 110 -15.19 -0.25 17.00
N MET A 111 -14.41 0.74 16.59
CA MET A 111 -14.40 1.28 15.24
C MET A 111 -13.87 0.26 14.22
N VAL A 112 -12.86 -0.53 14.57
CA VAL A 112 -12.19 -1.45 13.65
C VAL A 112 -12.94 -2.77 13.51
N VAL A 113 -13.29 -3.41 14.63
CA VAL A 113 -13.90 -4.75 14.68
C VAL A 113 -15.40 -4.68 14.33
N GLN A 114 -16.19 -3.94 15.12
CA GLN A 114 -17.63 -3.80 14.90
C GLN A 114 -17.98 -2.78 13.82
N SER A 115 -17.02 -2.00 13.33
CA SER A 115 -17.31 -0.85 12.46
C SER A 115 -18.23 0.18 13.13
N GLY A 116 -18.12 0.34 14.45
CA GLY A 116 -19.04 1.14 15.26
C GLY A 116 -19.02 2.63 14.93
N ASN A 117 -20.15 3.16 14.46
CA ASN A 117 -20.32 4.59 14.13
C ASN A 117 -20.28 5.46 15.39
N ASP A 118 -20.87 5.00 16.48
CA ASP A 118 -20.81 5.64 17.80
C ASP A 118 -19.37 5.79 18.30
N ALA A 119 -18.58 4.71 18.25
CA ALA A 119 -17.15 4.76 18.61
C ALA A 119 -16.35 5.70 17.68
N THR A 120 -16.68 5.70 16.38
CA THR A 120 -16.03 6.57 15.40
C THR A 120 -16.30 8.05 15.67
N VAL A 121 -17.54 8.40 15.98
CA VAL A 121 -17.93 9.78 16.32
C VAL A 121 -17.30 10.22 17.64
N ALA A 122 -17.28 9.36 18.67
CA ALA A 122 -16.60 9.67 19.93
C ALA A 122 -15.09 9.93 19.73
N LEU A 123 -14.41 9.14 18.89
CA LEU A 123 -13.01 9.39 18.51
C LEU A 123 -12.85 10.71 17.75
N ALA A 124 -13.74 10.99 16.79
CA ALA A 124 -13.70 12.21 16.00
C ALA A 124 -13.89 13.46 16.87
N GLU A 125 -14.83 13.43 17.81
CA GLU A 125 -15.06 14.50 18.78
C GLU A 125 -13.88 14.66 19.73
N GLY A 126 -13.33 13.55 20.26
CA GLY A 126 -12.20 13.59 21.18
C GLY A 126 -10.89 14.07 20.54
N VAL A 127 -10.64 13.79 19.26
CA VAL A 127 -9.43 14.23 18.54
C VAL A 127 -9.61 15.59 17.87
N GLY A 128 -10.77 15.84 17.27
CA GLY A 128 -11.05 17.06 16.49
C GLY A 128 -11.72 18.17 17.29
N GLY A 129 -12.18 17.90 18.52
CA GLY A 129 -13.02 18.78 19.33
C GLY A 129 -14.49 18.84 18.88
N SER A 130 -14.75 18.59 17.60
CA SER A 130 -16.09 18.43 17.01
C SER A 130 -15.99 17.56 15.75
N VAL A 131 -17.11 16.97 15.32
CA VAL A 131 -17.17 16.19 14.07
C VAL A 131 -16.86 17.07 12.86
N GLU A 132 -17.37 18.30 12.83
CA GLU A 132 -17.20 19.24 11.73
C GLU A 132 -15.72 19.60 11.56
N ARG A 133 -15.03 19.90 12.66
CA ARG A 133 -13.59 20.14 12.63
C ARG A 133 -12.82 18.89 12.23
N PHE A 134 -13.23 17.72 12.72
CA PHE A 134 -12.59 16.46 12.34
C PHE A 134 -12.72 16.18 10.83
N VAL A 135 -13.88 16.43 10.23
CA VAL A 135 -14.07 16.29 8.77
C VAL A 135 -13.19 17.25 7.97
N GLN A 136 -12.93 18.47 8.48
CA GLN A 136 -11.94 19.36 7.86
C GLN A 136 -10.54 18.74 7.89
N LEU A 137 -10.12 18.19 9.04
CA LEU A 137 -8.84 17.49 9.18
C LEU A 137 -8.73 16.28 8.23
N MET A 138 -9.81 15.52 8.05
CA MET A 138 -9.84 14.39 7.12
C MET A 138 -9.58 14.84 5.68
N ASN A 139 -10.22 15.93 5.24
CA ASN A 139 -10.05 16.47 3.90
C ASN A 139 -8.68 17.13 3.69
N ASP A 140 -8.15 17.81 4.71
CA ASP A 140 -6.80 18.37 4.66
C ASP A 140 -5.75 17.25 4.61
N GLN A 141 -5.94 16.17 5.37
CA GLN A 141 -5.08 15.01 5.32
C GLN A 141 -5.18 14.29 3.97
N ALA A 142 -6.37 14.15 3.38
CA ALA A 142 -6.53 13.60 2.03
C ALA A 142 -5.68 14.36 1.01
N LYS A 143 -5.66 15.69 1.06
CA LYS A 143 -4.81 16.53 0.19
C LYS A 143 -3.32 16.27 0.45
N VAL A 144 -2.90 16.20 1.72
CA VAL A 144 -1.50 15.92 2.09
C VAL A 144 -1.05 14.55 1.56
N LEU A 145 -1.92 13.55 1.61
CA LEU A 145 -1.63 12.21 1.07
C LEU A 145 -1.74 12.14 -0.47
N GLY A 146 -2.20 13.20 -1.14
CA GLY A 146 -2.40 13.23 -2.58
C GLY A 146 -3.64 12.46 -3.07
N MET A 147 -4.62 12.23 -2.20
CA MET A 147 -5.91 11.60 -2.52
C MET A 147 -6.84 12.60 -3.23
N LYS A 148 -6.56 12.86 -4.51
CA LYS A 148 -7.15 13.98 -5.29
C LYS A 148 -8.63 13.80 -5.61
N ALA A 149 -9.14 12.58 -5.56
CA ALA A 149 -10.52 12.24 -5.91
C ALA A 149 -11.36 11.85 -4.67
N THR A 150 -10.87 12.22 -3.47
CA THR A 150 -11.53 11.91 -2.20
C THR A 150 -12.06 13.15 -1.52
N GLY A 151 -13.32 13.11 -1.11
CA GLY A 151 -13.98 14.12 -0.29
C GLY A 151 -14.76 13.46 0.84
N TYR A 152 -14.46 13.83 2.08
CA TYR A 152 -15.14 13.34 3.28
C TYR A 152 -16.21 14.31 3.73
N LYS A 153 -17.35 13.78 4.16
CA LYS A 153 -18.46 14.57 4.73
C LYS A 153 -18.79 14.24 6.19
N ASN A 154 -18.44 13.03 6.61
CA ASN A 154 -18.60 12.55 7.98
C ASN A 154 -17.50 11.51 8.28
N PRO A 155 -17.15 11.25 9.55
CA PRO A 155 -16.05 10.37 9.93
C PRO A 155 -16.37 8.87 9.83
N GLU A 156 -17.64 8.49 9.81
CA GLU A 156 -18.09 7.10 9.83
C GLU A 156 -18.45 6.54 8.46
N GLY A 157 -18.70 7.39 7.47
CA GLY A 157 -19.03 6.98 6.11
C GLY A 157 -20.51 6.68 5.88
N LEU A 158 -21.42 7.40 6.54
CA LEU A 158 -22.82 7.42 6.12
C LEU A 158 -22.94 8.13 4.76
N THR A 159 -23.89 7.67 3.94
CA THR A 159 -24.11 8.21 2.59
C THR A 159 -24.48 9.69 2.67
N GLU A 160 -23.72 10.52 1.97
CA GLU A 160 -23.92 11.97 1.91
C GLU A 160 -23.43 12.50 0.56
N ALA A 161 -24.09 13.52 0.04
CA ALA A 161 -23.75 14.09 -1.26
C ALA A 161 -22.31 14.64 -1.26
N GLY A 162 -21.51 14.20 -2.26
CA GLY A 162 -20.11 14.57 -2.36
C GLY A 162 -19.18 13.87 -1.36
N HIS A 163 -19.66 12.80 -0.69
CA HIS A 163 -18.81 11.89 0.08
C HIS A 163 -18.31 10.77 -0.83
N THR A 164 -17.17 10.98 -1.48
CA THR A 164 -16.67 10.08 -2.54
C THR A 164 -15.19 9.75 -2.34
N THR A 165 -14.74 8.66 -2.94
CA THR A 165 -13.33 8.26 -3.06
C THR A 165 -13.14 7.39 -4.32
N THR A 166 -11.95 6.82 -4.51
CA THR A 166 -11.63 5.90 -5.61
C THR A 166 -10.83 4.70 -5.07
N ALA A 167 -10.73 3.61 -5.84
CA ALA A 167 -9.87 2.50 -5.45
C ALA A 167 -8.39 2.92 -5.36
N ARG A 168 -7.96 3.84 -6.23
CA ARG A 168 -6.59 4.37 -6.20
C ARG A 168 -6.31 5.15 -4.92
N ASP A 169 -7.18 6.09 -4.55
CA ASP A 169 -7.01 6.90 -3.33
C ASP A 169 -7.07 6.03 -2.07
N LEU A 170 -7.96 5.04 -2.04
CA LEU A 170 -8.01 4.06 -0.95
C LEU A 170 -6.72 3.22 -0.85
N SER A 171 -6.05 2.93 -1.96
CA SER A 171 -4.76 2.23 -1.94
C SER A 171 -3.66 3.09 -1.35
N VAL A 172 -3.65 4.39 -1.65
CA VAL A 172 -2.75 5.36 -1.01
C VAL A 172 -2.99 5.38 0.49
N LEU A 173 -4.23 5.55 0.95
CA LEU A 173 -4.56 5.59 2.38
C LEU A 173 -4.16 4.31 3.10
N ALA A 174 -4.47 3.14 2.53
CA ALA A 174 -4.11 1.85 3.11
C ALA A 174 -2.59 1.64 3.21
N MET A 175 -1.84 2.02 2.17
CA MET A 175 -0.37 2.00 2.22
C MET A 175 0.17 2.92 3.30
N ARG A 176 -0.35 4.15 3.39
CA ARG A 176 0.09 5.14 4.39
C ARG A 176 -0.22 4.67 5.81
N LEU A 177 -1.38 4.06 6.06
CA LEU A 177 -1.68 3.43 7.36
C LEU A 177 -0.63 2.37 7.74
N MET A 178 -0.31 1.45 6.84
CA MET A 178 0.66 0.38 7.10
C MET A 178 2.09 0.88 7.28
N GLN A 179 2.47 1.95 6.57
CA GLN A 179 3.83 2.52 6.63
C GLN A 179 4.02 3.47 7.82
N ASP A 180 3.04 4.34 8.07
CA ASP A 180 3.15 5.40 9.07
C ASP A 180 2.80 4.93 10.49
N PHE A 181 1.99 3.87 10.59
CA PHE A 181 1.43 3.34 11.85
C PHE A 181 1.51 1.80 11.94
N PRO A 182 2.70 1.19 11.72
CA PRO A 182 2.85 -0.27 11.73
C PRO A 182 2.42 -0.92 13.06
N ASP A 183 2.56 -0.21 14.18
CA ASP A 183 2.18 -0.70 15.51
C ASP A 183 0.65 -0.79 15.69
N TYR A 184 -0.10 0.15 15.07
CA TYR A 184 -1.55 0.25 15.23
C TYR A 184 -2.33 -0.55 14.19
N VAL A 185 -1.76 -0.85 13.02
CA VAL A 185 -2.47 -1.66 12.01
C VAL A 185 -2.78 -3.09 12.49
N SER A 186 -2.10 -3.56 13.54
CA SER A 186 -2.40 -4.83 14.21
C SER A 186 -3.84 -4.92 14.75
N TYR A 187 -4.48 -3.78 15.08
CA TYR A 187 -5.89 -3.75 15.50
C TYR A 187 -6.84 -4.32 14.43
N TYR A 188 -6.50 -4.19 13.14
CA TYR A 188 -7.32 -4.72 12.04
C TYR A 188 -7.32 -6.25 11.94
N ALA A 189 -6.35 -6.93 12.57
CA ALA A 189 -6.28 -8.38 12.63
C ALA A 189 -7.12 -8.99 13.77
N ILE A 190 -7.69 -8.16 14.66
CA ILE A 190 -8.52 -8.63 15.77
C ILE A 190 -9.79 -9.26 15.22
N LYS A 191 -9.92 -10.58 15.41
CA LYS A 191 -11.10 -11.35 14.98
C LYS A 191 -12.32 -11.09 15.85
N LYS A 192 -12.10 -10.99 17.17
CA LYS A 192 -13.16 -10.80 18.15
C LYS A 192 -12.75 -9.81 19.22
N TYR A 193 -13.66 -8.93 19.58
CA TYR A 193 -13.51 -7.97 20.67
C TYR A 193 -14.88 -7.57 21.18
N ARG A 194 -15.06 -7.37 22.48
CA ARG A 194 -16.28 -6.86 23.07
C ARG A 194 -15.94 -5.95 24.24
N TYR A 195 -16.57 -4.79 24.30
CA TYR A 195 -16.48 -3.91 25.45
C TYR A 195 -17.46 -4.33 26.56
N ALA A 196 -17.04 -4.21 27.80
CA ALA A 196 -17.88 -4.54 28.94
C ALA A 196 -19.16 -3.67 28.94
N GLY A 197 -20.31 -4.29 29.19
CA GLY A 197 -21.60 -3.61 29.16
C GLY A 197 -22.28 -3.53 27.79
N THR A 198 -21.62 -3.93 26.70
CA THR A 198 -22.24 -3.95 25.36
C THR A 198 -22.75 -5.35 24.98
N PRO A 199 -23.65 -5.50 23.98
CA PRO A 199 -24.25 -6.79 23.61
C PRO A 199 -23.21 -7.86 23.26
N ALA A 200 -23.34 -9.04 23.88
CA ALA A 200 -22.37 -10.13 23.72
C ALA A 200 -22.27 -10.68 22.29
N ALA A 201 -23.38 -10.63 21.53
CA ALA A 201 -23.43 -11.09 20.15
C ALA A 201 -22.71 -10.16 19.15
N ASN A 202 -22.31 -8.95 19.57
CA ASN A 202 -21.65 -7.96 18.71
C ASN A 202 -20.13 -7.97 18.91
N ASP A 203 -19.51 -9.15 18.90
CA ASP A 203 -18.09 -9.31 19.20
C ASP A 203 -17.20 -9.50 17.97
N SER A 204 -17.79 -9.77 16.80
CA SER A 204 -17.06 -10.32 15.66
C SER A 204 -16.65 -9.26 14.63
N ASN A 205 -15.44 -9.39 14.10
CA ASN A 205 -14.94 -8.54 13.03
C ASN A 205 -15.75 -8.77 11.74
N ARG A 206 -16.13 -7.69 11.06
CA ARG A 206 -16.90 -7.75 9.80
C ARG A 206 -16.08 -8.24 8.60
N ASN A 207 -14.76 -8.31 8.70
CA ASN A 207 -13.90 -8.84 7.65
C ASN A 207 -13.87 -10.38 7.70
N LEU A 208 -14.71 -11.03 6.90
CA LEU A 208 -14.77 -12.50 6.81
C LEU A 208 -13.42 -13.14 6.44
N LEU A 209 -12.54 -12.42 5.75
CA LEU A 209 -11.24 -13.00 5.34
C LEU A 209 -10.32 -13.29 6.51
N LEU A 210 -10.44 -12.57 7.63
CA LEU A 210 -9.69 -12.90 8.86
C LEU A 210 -10.00 -14.31 9.39
N PHE A 211 -11.16 -14.85 9.05
CA PHE A 211 -11.59 -16.19 9.46
C PHE A 211 -11.33 -17.27 8.39
N ARG A 212 -11.09 -16.87 7.14
CA ARG A 212 -10.92 -17.78 6.00
C ARG A 212 -9.47 -17.97 5.60
N ASP A 213 -8.65 -16.95 5.75
CA ASP A 213 -7.24 -16.95 5.36
C ASP A 213 -6.38 -16.45 6.53
N PRO A 214 -5.54 -17.31 7.15
CA PRO A 214 -4.72 -16.92 8.30
C PRO A 214 -3.64 -15.89 7.93
N THR A 215 -3.40 -15.65 6.64
CA THR A 215 -2.41 -14.68 6.15
C THR A 215 -3.00 -13.28 5.99
N VAL A 216 -4.33 -13.14 6.12
CA VAL A 216 -5.03 -11.85 6.08
C VAL A 216 -4.99 -11.20 7.46
N ASP A 217 -4.56 -9.94 7.51
CA ASP A 217 -4.37 -9.15 8.74
C ASP A 217 -5.04 -7.77 8.68
N GLY A 218 -5.94 -7.54 7.73
CA GLY A 218 -6.72 -6.31 7.63
C GLY A 218 -7.49 -6.19 6.31
N LEU A 219 -8.03 -5.02 5.96
CA LEU A 219 -8.18 -3.83 6.80
C LEU A 219 -9.65 -3.56 7.12
N LYS A 220 -10.49 -3.22 6.14
CA LYS A 220 -11.81 -2.67 6.44
C LYS A 220 -12.88 -3.03 5.42
N THR A 221 -14.06 -3.36 5.93
CA THR A 221 -15.30 -3.50 5.14
C THR A 221 -16.12 -2.21 5.14
N GLY A 222 -16.90 -2.03 4.07
CA GLY A 222 -17.90 -0.98 3.93
C GLY A 222 -19.18 -1.52 3.29
N HIS A 223 -20.33 -0.99 3.71
CA HIS A 223 -21.61 -1.24 3.04
C HIS A 223 -22.60 -0.11 3.31
N THR A 224 -23.19 0.38 2.23
CA THR A 224 -24.47 1.11 2.18
C THR A 224 -25.17 0.68 0.89
N GLU A 225 -26.46 0.96 0.76
CA GLU A 225 -27.19 0.65 -0.48
C GLU A 225 -26.56 1.33 -1.71
N ALA A 226 -26.10 2.58 -1.55
CA ALA A 226 -25.41 3.33 -2.59
C ALA A 226 -24.05 2.70 -2.98
N ALA A 227 -23.21 2.39 -1.98
CA ALA A 227 -21.86 1.87 -2.20
C ALA A 227 -21.83 0.41 -2.67
N GLY A 228 -22.86 -0.38 -2.33
CA GLY A 228 -22.79 -1.84 -2.35
C GLY A 228 -21.83 -2.39 -1.28
N TYR A 229 -21.42 -3.65 -1.40
CA TYR A 229 -20.52 -4.30 -0.45
C TYR A 229 -19.06 -4.13 -0.86
N CYS A 230 -18.28 -3.47 -0.01
CA CYS A 230 -16.88 -3.10 -0.25
C CYS A 230 -15.94 -3.76 0.77
N LEU A 231 -14.70 -4.05 0.36
CA LEU A 231 -13.63 -4.58 1.20
C LEU A 231 -12.27 -4.08 0.72
N ILE A 232 -11.47 -3.58 1.67
CA ILE A 232 -10.03 -3.42 1.54
C ILE A 232 -9.39 -4.50 2.39
N ALA A 233 -8.71 -5.46 1.76
CA ALA A 233 -8.04 -6.56 2.44
C ALA A 233 -6.54 -6.57 2.15
N THR A 234 -5.74 -6.94 3.14
CA THR A 234 -4.31 -7.19 2.94
C THR A 234 -3.96 -8.58 3.45
N ALA A 235 -3.05 -9.24 2.74
CA ALA A 235 -2.51 -10.53 3.13
C ALA A 235 -0.99 -10.51 3.01
N LYS A 236 -0.30 -11.06 4.01
CA LYS A 236 1.15 -11.22 4.04
C LYS A 236 1.50 -12.70 4.05
N ARG A 237 2.16 -13.18 2.99
CA ARG A 237 2.58 -14.58 2.85
C ARG A 237 4.08 -14.68 2.72
N GLU A 238 4.63 -15.78 3.21
CA GLU A 238 6.02 -16.14 2.92
C GLU A 238 6.13 -16.62 1.48
N VAL A 239 7.17 -16.15 0.78
CA VAL A 239 7.46 -16.48 -0.60
C VAL A 239 8.96 -16.73 -0.79
N PRO A 240 9.34 -17.62 -1.71
CA PRO A 240 10.74 -17.76 -2.13
C PRO A 240 11.21 -16.49 -2.87
N GLY A 241 12.53 -16.29 -2.94
CA GLY A 241 13.14 -15.22 -3.75
C GLY A 241 13.21 -13.84 -3.07
N LEU A 242 12.60 -13.68 -1.89
CA LEU A 242 12.70 -12.47 -1.07
C LEU A 242 13.58 -12.63 0.18
N GLY A 243 13.98 -13.86 0.53
CA GLY A 243 14.89 -14.13 1.64
C GLY A 243 16.33 -13.65 1.40
N LYS A 244 17.26 -14.05 2.26
CA LYS A 244 18.68 -13.72 2.14
C LYS A 244 19.27 -14.34 0.87
N ALA A 245 20.02 -13.54 0.11
CA ALA A 245 20.74 -14.01 -1.05
C ALA A 245 21.86 -15.01 -0.64
N GLY A 246 22.15 -15.99 -1.51
CA GLY A 246 23.24 -16.97 -1.30
C GLY A 246 22.95 -18.08 -0.29
N VAL A 247 21.72 -18.18 0.23
CA VAL A 247 21.29 -19.23 1.15
C VAL A 247 20.71 -20.43 0.36
N PRO A 248 20.93 -21.69 0.80
CA PRO A 248 20.35 -22.86 0.15
C PRO A 248 18.82 -22.78 -0.02
N VAL A 249 18.34 -23.19 -1.19
CA VAL A 249 16.90 -23.31 -1.48
C VAL A 249 16.25 -24.26 -0.47
N GLY A 250 15.17 -23.81 0.17
CA GLY A 250 14.47 -24.58 1.22
C GLY A 250 14.89 -24.24 2.66
N SER A 251 15.91 -23.40 2.86
CA SER A 251 16.21 -22.83 4.18
C SER A 251 15.14 -21.82 4.61
N PRO A 252 14.82 -21.70 5.92
CA PRO A 252 13.97 -20.62 6.44
C PRO A 252 14.47 -19.22 6.05
N ASP A 253 15.79 -19.04 5.98
CA ASP A 253 16.42 -17.77 5.57
C ASP A 253 16.24 -17.46 4.07
N ALA A 254 15.83 -18.42 3.24
CA ALA A 254 15.56 -18.23 1.82
C ALA A 254 14.13 -17.70 1.54
N LEU A 255 13.25 -17.72 2.55
CA LEU A 255 11.92 -17.15 2.48
C LEU A 255 11.95 -15.68 2.90
N GLY A 256 11.21 -14.86 2.18
CA GLY A 256 10.88 -13.50 2.61
C GLY A 256 9.37 -13.32 2.64
N SER A 257 8.89 -12.22 3.18
CA SER A 257 7.46 -11.93 3.19
C SER A 257 7.07 -11.02 2.03
N ARG A 258 6.05 -11.41 1.30
CA ARG A 258 5.36 -10.59 0.31
C ARG A 258 4.01 -10.15 0.88
N ARG A 259 3.60 -8.92 0.60
CA ARG A 259 2.30 -8.38 1.02
C ARG A 259 1.53 -7.89 -0.20
N LEU A 260 0.29 -8.35 -0.32
CA LEU A 260 -0.67 -7.84 -1.28
C LEU A 260 -1.77 -7.04 -0.58
N LEU A 261 -2.35 -6.08 -1.31
CA LEU A 261 -3.51 -5.29 -0.92
C LEU A 261 -4.55 -5.40 -2.03
N SER A 262 -5.73 -5.94 -1.71
CA SER A 262 -6.89 -5.94 -2.59
C SER A 262 -7.92 -4.91 -2.13
N ILE A 263 -8.49 -4.21 -3.09
CA ILE A 263 -9.57 -3.24 -2.89
C ILE A 263 -10.68 -3.66 -3.85
N VAL A 264 -11.84 -4.02 -3.31
CA VAL A 264 -13.00 -4.48 -4.07
C VAL A 264 -14.21 -3.65 -3.65
N LEU A 265 -14.84 -2.96 -4.61
CA LEU A 265 -15.87 -1.95 -4.36
C LEU A 265 -17.16 -2.29 -5.11
N GLY A 266 -18.29 -2.25 -4.39
CA GLY A 266 -19.62 -2.42 -4.98
C GLY A 266 -19.97 -3.82 -5.43
N THR A 267 -19.69 -4.84 -4.62
CA THR A 267 -20.21 -6.20 -4.83
C THR A 267 -21.64 -6.36 -4.31
N ALA A 268 -22.31 -7.45 -4.70
CA ALA A 268 -23.73 -7.68 -4.40
C ALA A 268 -24.03 -8.20 -2.98
N SER A 269 -23.04 -8.74 -2.25
CA SER A 269 -23.25 -9.29 -0.90
C SER A 269 -21.98 -9.32 -0.07
N GLU A 270 -22.14 -9.55 1.24
CA GLU A 270 -21.02 -9.75 2.16
C GLU A 270 -20.14 -10.96 1.78
N ASN A 271 -20.76 -12.06 1.34
CA ASN A 271 -20.02 -13.22 0.85
C ASN A 271 -19.31 -12.93 -0.47
N ALA A 272 -19.95 -12.17 -1.38
CA ALA A 272 -19.34 -11.78 -2.64
C ALA A 272 -18.08 -10.93 -2.42
N ARG A 273 -18.12 -9.84 -1.61
CA ARG A 273 -16.91 -9.04 -1.35
C ARG A 273 -15.74 -9.87 -0.83
N ALA A 274 -16.01 -10.85 0.03
CA ALA A 274 -14.99 -11.72 0.61
C ALA A 274 -14.43 -12.68 -0.47
N ASN A 275 -15.29 -13.37 -1.20
CA ASN A 275 -14.89 -14.30 -2.26
C ASN A 275 -14.07 -13.61 -3.36
N GLU A 276 -14.54 -12.46 -3.85
CA GLU A 276 -13.86 -11.69 -4.90
C GLU A 276 -12.50 -11.15 -4.42
N SER A 277 -12.42 -10.66 -3.18
CA SER A 277 -11.15 -10.19 -2.61
C SER A 277 -10.16 -11.34 -2.41
N GLN A 278 -10.61 -12.51 -1.95
CA GLN A 278 -9.77 -13.70 -1.82
C GLN A 278 -9.28 -14.20 -3.19
N LYS A 279 -10.15 -14.17 -4.21
CA LYS A 279 -9.82 -14.54 -5.59
C LYS A 279 -8.71 -13.66 -6.14
N LEU A 280 -8.80 -12.34 -5.96
CA LEU A 280 -7.75 -11.38 -6.34
C LEU A 280 -6.43 -11.64 -5.61
N LEU A 281 -6.47 -11.80 -4.28
CA LEU A 281 -5.27 -12.06 -3.49
C LEU A 281 -4.58 -13.36 -3.94
N ASN A 282 -5.34 -14.46 -4.06
CA ASN A 282 -4.80 -15.74 -4.50
C ASN A 282 -4.21 -15.65 -5.91
N TRP A 283 -4.92 -15.01 -6.84
CA TRP A 283 -4.39 -14.80 -8.18
C TRP A 283 -3.09 -13.99 -8.17
N GLY A 284 -2.98 -12.90 -7.39
CA GLY A 284 -1.75 -12.12 -7.32
C GLY A 284 -0.54 -12.90 -6.81
N TYR A 285 -0.76 -13.82 -5.86
CA TYR A 285 0.29 -14.71 -5.35
C TYR A 285 0.69 -15.82 -6.34
N THR A 286 -0.20 -16.24 -7.24
CA THR A 286 0.07 -17.32 -8.21
C THR A 286 0.55 -16.79 -9.56
N ALA A 287 -0.02 -15.68 -10.04
CA ALA A 287 0.24 -15.12 -11.36
C ALA A 287 1.51 -14.29 -11.43
N PHE A 288 2.02 -13.84 -10.29
CA PHE A 288 3.24 -13.04 -10.21
C PHE A 288 4.21 -13.67 -9.21
N GLU A 289 5.49 -13.65 -9.57
CA GLU A 289 6.59 -13.88 -8.67
C GLU A 289 7.29 -12.56 -8.34
N THR A 290 7.91 -12.48 -7.17
CA THR A 290 8.68 -11.30 -6.76
C THR A 290 10.17 -11.58 -6.85
N VAL A 291 10.88 -10.73 -7.57
CA VAL A 291 12.33 -10.78 -7.72
C VAL A 291 12.95 -9.62 -6.93
N LYS A 292 13.76 -9.94 -5.93
CA LYS A 292 14.59 -8.96 -5.24
C LYS A 292 15.85 -8.69 -6.07
N LEU A 293 15.99 -7.47 -6.58
CA LEU A 293 17.12 -7.06 -7.40
C LEU A 293 18.28 -6.54 -6.55
N PHE A 294 17.96 -5.76 -5.52
CA PHE A 294 18.94 -5.16 -4.60
C PHE A 294 18.40 -5.17 -3.17
N ASP A 295 19.29 -5.40 -2.20
CA ASP A 295 18.98 -5.26 -0.77
C ASP A 295 18.89 -3.80 -0.34
N ALA A 296 18.24 -3.56 0.80
CA ALA A 296 18.15 -2.25 1.42
C ALA A 296 19.54 -1.63 1.66
N ASN A 297 19.73 -0.38 1.25
CA ASN A 297 20.99 0.37 1.30
C ASN A 297 22.14 -0.26 0.49
N GLN A 298 21.87 -1.23 -0.38
CA GLN A 298 22.85 -1.70 -1.35
C GLN A 298 23.05 -0.65 -2.45
N ALA A 299 24.31 -0.35 -2.78
CA ALA A 299 24.61 0.51 -3.92
C ALA A 299 24.26 -0.24 -5.22
N VAL A 300 23.33 0.34 -5.98
CA VAL A 300 23.01 -0.09 -7.36
C VAL A 300 24.15 0.31 -8.29
N LEU A 301 24.70 1.51 -8.08
CA LEU A 301 25.81 2.04 -8.85
C LEU A 301 26.57 3.11 -8.04
N THR A 302 27.85 3.29 -8.35
CA THR A 302 28.75 4.24 -7.66
C THR A 302 29.41 5.19 -8.69
N PRO A 303 28.69 6.21 -9.21
CA PRO A 303 29.20 7.07 -10.27
C PRO A 303 30.23 8.05 -9.73
N LYS A 304 31.10 8.52 -10.62
CA LYS A 304 32.06 9.58 -10.33
C LYS A 304 31.32 10.89 -10.02
N VAL A 305 31.79 11.58 -8.99
CA VAL A 305 31.38 12.94 -8.62
C VAL A 305 32.49 13.92 -8.93
N TRP A 306 32.10 15.07 -9.45
CA TRP A 306 32.98 16.21 -9.71
C TRP A 306 32.82 17.27 -8.64
N LYS A 307 33.92 17.98 -8.35
CA LYS A 307 33.98 19.06 -7.36
C LYS A 307 33.56 18.62 -5.95
N GLY A 308 33.55 17.31 -5.69
CA GLY A 308 33.18 16.70 -4.42
C GLY A 308 34.39 16.34 -3.59
N LYS A 309 34.24 16.39 -2.26
CA LYS A 309 35.24 15.89 -1.31
C LYS A 309 35.48 14.39 -1.50
N GLU A 310 34.41 13.66 -1.78
CA GLU A 310 34.45 12.27 -2.25
C GLU A 310 34.43 12.22 -3.78
N ALA A 311 35.21 11.30 -4.36
CA ALA A 311 35.30 11.12 -5.81
C ALA A 311 34.09 10.39 -6.40
N VAL A 312 33.23 9.79 -5.56
CA VAL A 312 32.07 8.99 -5.96
C VAL A 312 30.90 9.19 -4.99
N VAL A 313 29.69 8.88 -5.45
CA VAL A 313 28.48 8.81 -4.62
C VAL A 313 27.88 7.42 -4.75
N MET A 314 27.36 6.78 -3.70
CA MET A 314 26.64 5.51 -3.86
C MET A 314 25.17 5.83 -4.09
N LEU A 315 24.62 5.27 -5.16
CA LEU A 315 23.23 5.43 -5.53
C LEU A 315 22.48 4.13 -5.26
N GLY A 316 21.36 4.21 -4.54
CA GLY A 316 20.55 3.05 -4.17
C GLY A 316 19.22 3.45 -3.55
N GLN A 317 18.63 2.55 -2.77
CA GLN A 317 17.36 2.76 -2.06
C GLN A 317 17.48 2.38 -0.58
N PRO A 318 16.83 3.11 0.35
CA PRO A 318 16.80 2.73 1.77
C PRO A 318 16.04 1.42 2.02
N GLN A 319 15.08 1.07 1.15
CA GLN A 319 14.42 -0.23 1.14
C GLN A 319 14.97 -1.12 0.01
N SER A 320 14.76 -2.43 0.12
CA SER A 320 15.10 -3.37 -0.95
C SER A 320 14.34 -3.04 -2.24
N ILE A 321 15.00 -3.19 -3.38
CA ILE A 321 14.37 -3.03 -4.70
C ILE A 321 13.81 -4.37 -5.11
N VAL A 322 12.48 -4.49 -5.05
CA VAL A 322 11.73 -5.70 -5.39
C VAL A 322 10.80 -5.39 -6.56
N VAL A 323 10.69 -6.30 -7.51
CA VAL A 323 9.77 -6.20 -8.64
C VAL A 323 8.90 -7.45 -8.71
N ALA A 324 7.61 -7.27 -8.89
CA ALA A 324 6.66 -8.29 -9.25
C ALA A 324 6.60 -8.42 -10.78
N VAL A 325 6.80 -9.64 -11.27
CA VAL A 325 6.71 -9.98 -12.69
C VAL A 325 5.83 -11.21 -12.88
N PRO A 326 5.23 -11.40 -14.07
CA PRO A 326 4.50 -12.62 -14.36
C PRO A 326 5.35 -13.86 -14.07
N THR A 327 4.76 -14.87 -13.43
CA THR A 327 5.46 -16.10 -13.04
C THR A 327 6.22 -16.72 -14.21
N GLY A 328 7.50 -17.03 -14.02
CA GLY A 328 8.36 -17.61 -15.05
C GLY A 328 9.03 -16.58 -15.97
N THR A 329 8.95 -15.28 -15.64
CA THR A 329 9.64 -14.21 -16.39
C THR A 329 10.74 -13.50 -15.60
N GLY A 330 10.98 -13.88 -14.34
CA GLY A 330 12.02 -13.27 -13.51
C GLY A 330 13.42 -13.31 -14.13
N ASN A 331 13.75 -14.36 -14.89
CA ASN A 331 15.04 -14.49 -15.58
C ASN A 331 15.19 -13.61 -16.83
N LYS A 332 14.12 -12.92 -17.26
CA LYS A 332 14.12 -12.00 -18.42
C LYS A 332 14.27 -10.54 -18.01
N LEU A 333 14.50 -10.28 -16.72
CA LEU A 333 14.68 -8.94 -16.19
C LEU A 333 16.01 -8.33 -16.65
N THR A 334 15.94 -7.10 -17.14
CA THR A 334 17.10 -6.25 -17.42
C THR A 334 16.96 -4.95 -16.64
N THR A 335 18.11 -4.34 -16.32
CA THR A 335 18.16 -3.08 -15.57
C THR A 335 19.01 -2.06 -16.32
N GLU A 336 18.56 -0.81 -16.32
CA GLU A 336 19.24 0.32 -16.93
C GLU A 336 19.16 1.52 -16.00
N VAL A 337 20.26 2.24 -15.81
CA VAL A 337 20.28 3.47 -14.99
C VAL A 337 20.23 4.69 -15.90
N VAL A 338 19.18 5.49 -15.77
CA VAL A 338 19.02 6.79 -16.44
C VAL A 338 19.35 7.90 -15.46
N ARG A 339 20.32 8.75 -15.79
CA ARG A 339 20.74 9.89 -14.96
C ARG A 339 21.27 11.03 -15.80
N THR A 340 21.29 12.24 -15.22
CA THR A 340 21.95 13.40 -15.82
C THR A 340 23.44 13.40 -15.44
N GLU A 341 24.31 13.55 -16.43
CA GLU A 341 25.76 13.71 -16.22
C GLU A 341 26.22 15.11 -16.65
N PRO A 342 27.32 15.65 -16.07
CA PRO A 342 28.10 15.10 -14.96
C PRO A 342 27.43 15.34 -13.59
N LEU A 343 27.72 14.47 -12.61
CA LEU A 343 27.32 14.71 -11.22
C LEU A 343 28.30 15.66 -10.54
N VAL A 344 27.81 16.83 -10.12
CA VAL A 344 28.60 17.88 -9.47
C VAL A 344 28.12 18.09 -8.04
N ALA A 345 29.02 17.98 -7.06
CA ALA A 345 28.74 18.19 -5.64
C ALA A 345 28.26 19.65 -5.36
N PRO A 346 27.47 19.89 -4.29
CA PRO A 346 27.18 18.99 -3.19
C PRO A 346 25.92 18.15 -3.36
N PHE A 347 25.89 17.00 -2.68
CA PHE A 347 24.70 16.15 -2.56
C PHE A 347 24.38 15.89 -1.10
N VAL A 348 23.08 15.86 -0.77
CA VAL A 348 22.60 15.42 0.55
C VAL A 348 22.14 13.97 0.49
N LYS A 349 22.29 13.23 1.59
CA LYS A 349 21.75 11.87 1.70
C LYS A 349 20.24 11.90 1.41
N GLY A 350 19.77 10.97 0.58
CA GLY A 350 18.38 10.87 0.15
C GLY A 350 18.03 11.70 -1.08
N GLN A 351 18.95 12.52 -1.60
CA GLN A 351 18.72 13.25 -2.86
C GLN A 351 18.60 12.28 -4.03
N ALA A 352 17.55 12.41 -4.84
CA ALA A 352 17.39 11.63 -6.07
C ALA A 352 18.38 12.13 -7.13
N LEU A 353 19.20 11.22 -7.67
CA LEU A 353 20.26 11.51 -8.65
C LEU A 353 20.18 10.65 -9.92
N GLY A 354 19.13 9.86 -10.06
CA GLY A 354 18.86 9.05 -11.24
C GLY A 354 17.62 8.17 -11.05
N THR A 355 17.39 7.31 -12.02
CA THR A 355 16.28 6.35 -12.03
C THR A 355 16.80 5.02 -12.57
N LEU A 356 16.51 3.94 -11.83
CA LEU A 356 16.68 2.57 -12.29
C LEU A 356 15.42 2.17 -13.06
N LYS A 357 15.56 2.00 -14.37
CA LYS A 357 14.54 1.39 -15.23
C LYS A 357 14.72 -0.12 -15.22
N ILE A 358 13.64 -0.83 -14.97
CA ILE A 358 13.62 -2.27 -14.88
C ILE A 358 12.64 -2.75 -15.95
N SER A 359 13.12 -3.62 -16.84
CA SER A 359 12.36 -4.10 -17.99
C SER A 359 12.29 -5.63 -18.00
N SER A 360 11.18 -6.19 -18.45
CA SER A 360 11.03 -7.62 -18.73
C SER A 360 10.56 -7.79 -20.17
N ALA A 361 11.27 -8.62 -20.95
CA ALA A 361 10.96 -8.84 -22.37
C ALA A 361 10.80 -7.54 -23.19
N GLY A 362 11.58 -6.50 -22.89
CA GLY A 362 11.57 -5.21 -23.58
C GLY A 362 10.50 -4.22 -23.11
N GLN A 363 9.63 -4.59 -22.17
CA GLN A 363 8.66 -3.67 -21.57
C GLN A 363 9.13 -3.22 -20.19
N VAL A 364 9.04 -1.92 -19.90
CA VAL A 364 9.35 -1.37 -18.58
C VAL A 364 8.30 -1.85 -17.58
N VAL A 365 8.74 -2.57 -16.55
CA VAL A 365 7.87 -3.11 -15.49
C VAL A 365 7.89 -2.25 -14.23
N ALA A 366 9.00 -1.55 -13.98
CA ALA A 366 9.14 -0.64 -12.84
C ALA A 366 10.19 0.44 -13.11
N GLU A 367 9.97 1.61 -12.53
CA GLU A 367 10.97 2.69 -12.47
C GLU A 367 11.16 3.08 -11.01
N VAL A 368 12.40 3.01 -10.54
CA VAL A 368 12.75 3.24 -9.14
C VAL A 368 13.74 4.40 -9.07
N PRO A 369 13.47 5.51 -8.34
CA PRO A 369 14.44 6.57 -8.19
C PRO A 369 15.71 6.02 -7.53
N LEU A 370 16.88 6.55 -7.85
CA LEU A 370 18.12 6.20 -7.17
C LEU A 370 18.56 7.37 -6.31
N LEU A 371 18.63 7.13 -5.01
CA LEU A 371 18.94 8.15 -4.01
C LEU A 371 20.41 8.06 -3.60
N ALA A 372 21.00 9.20 -3.28
CA ALA A 372 22.32 9.25 -2.67
C ALA A 372 22.28 8.58 -1.28
N LEU A 373 23.02 7.48 -1.09
CA LEU A 373 23.06 6.75 0.18
C LEU A 373 23.89 7.48 1.24
N GLN A 374 24.75 8.40 0.80
CA GLN A 374 25.56 9.30 1.62
C GLN A 374 25.53 10.72 1.05
N GLY A 375 25.82 11.70 1.91
CA GLY A 375 26.10 13.07 1.47
C GLY A 375 27.50 13.18 0.85
N VAL A 376 27.65 14.08 -0.11
CA VAL A 376 28.96 14.44 -0.69
C VAL A 376 29.11 15.95 -0.64
N GLU A 377 30.00 16.42 0.23
CA GLU A 377 30.33 17.84 0.36
C GLU A 377 31.14 18.35 -0.84
N GLN A 378 31.19 19.67 -1.02
CA GLN A 378 32.10 20.26 -2.00
C GLN A 378 33.57 20.03 -1.60
N ALA A 379 34.42 19.81 -2.60
CA ALA A 379 35.86 19.87 -2.42
C ALA A 379 36.34 21.29 -2.08
N GLY A 380 37.54 21.40 -1.52
CA GLY A 380 38.22 22.69 -1.35
C GLY A 380 38.47 23.42 -2.68
N VAL A 381 38.83 24.70 -2.62
CA VAL A 381 38.98 25.59 -3.79
C VAL A 381 39.89 24.99 -4.87
N LEU A 382 41.04 24.42 -4.49
CA LEU A 382 41.98 23.79 -5.42
C LEU A 382 41.38 22.55 -6.12
N GLY A 383 40.68 21.69 -5.38
CA GLY A 383 40.03 20.51 -5.94
C GLY A 383 38.93 20.88 -6.93
N ARG A 384 38.14 21.92 -6.63
CA ARG A 384 37.10 22.41 -7.55
C ARG A 384 37.67 23.05 -8.81
N ALA A 385 38.77 23.79 -8.70
CA ALA A 385 39.44 24.40 -9.86
C ALA A 385 40.05 23.33 -10.78
N TRP A 386 40.68 22.31 -10.20
CA TRP A 386 41.23 21.18 -10.95
C TRP A 386 40.16 20.37 -11.69
N ASP A 387 39.03 20.10 -11.03
CA ASP A 387 37.90 19.42 -11.66
C ASP A 387 37.21 20.28 -12.73
N ALA A 388 37.18 21.60 -12.57
CA ALA A 388 36.68 22.51 -13.60
C ALA A 388 37.53 22.45 -14.88
N LEU A 389 38.87 22.45 -14.75
CA LEU A 389 39.78 22.28 -15.89
C LEU A 389 39.56 20.94 -16.60
N ARG A 390 39.44 19.85 -15.83
CA ARG A 390 39.20 18.51 -16.36
C ARG A 390 37.84 18.37 -17.06
N LEU A 391 36.80 19.03 -16.56
CA LEU A 391 35.47 19.05 -17.20
C LEU A 391 35.46 19.88 -18.49
N TRP A 392 36.37 20.84 -18.65
CA TRP A 392 36.42 21.70 -19.82
C TRP A 392 37.13 21.04 -21.02
N ILE A 393 37.98 20.05 -20.75
CA ILE A 393 38.73 19.28 -21.77
C ILE A 393 37.92 18.08 -22.27
N LYS A 394 36.84 17.71 -21.58
CA LYS A 394 36.03 16.51 -21.82
C LYS A 394 34.73 16.89 -22.51
#